data_AF-A0A961JQW7-F1
#
_entry.id   AF-A0A961JQW7-F1
#
_cell.length_a   1.000
_cell.length_b   1.000
_cell.length_c   1.000
_cell.angle_alpha   90.00
_cell.angle_beta   90.00
_cell.angle_gamma   90.00
#
_symmetry.space_group_name_H-M   'P 1'
#
loop_
_entity.id
_entity.type
_entity.pdbx_description
1 polymer ?
#
loop_
_entity_poly.entity_id
_entity_poly.type
_entity_poly.pdbx_seq_one_letter_code
_entity_poly.pdbx_strand_id
1 'polypeptide(L)' 'MALMDDDRLLPVDPSARKLARALYDTVADAPIISPHGHTDPRWFAENAAFPDPAQLFVTPDHYAFR' A
#
# COMPACT_ATOMS: atom_id res chain seq x y z
N MET A 1 -2.71 -1.21 22.17
CA MET A 1 -1.84 -1.32 20.98
C MET A 1 -2.64 -0.78 19.81
N ALA A 2 -2.12 0.24 19.11
CA ALA A 2 -2.68 0.58 17.81
C ALA A 2 -2.52 -0.64 16.90
N LEU A 3 -3.57 -1.00 16.15
CA LEU A 3 -3.52 -2.14 15.22
C LEU A 3 -2.52 -1.91 14.08
N MET A 4 -2.13 -0.66 13.84
CA MET A 4 -1.04 -0.28 12.93
C MET A 4 -0.01 0.53 13.71
N ASP A 5 1.16 -0.06 13.88
CA ASP A 5 2.36 0.61 14.39
C ASP A 5 3.00 1.43 13.26
N ASP A 6 3.46 2.64 13.56
CA ASP A 6 4.19 3.46 12.61
C ASP A 6 5.56 2.84 12.28
N ASP A 7 6.19 2.15 13.23
CA ASP A 7 7.44 1.42 13.08
C ASP A 7 7.26 -0.01 12.53
N ARG A 8 6.08 -0.34 11.97
CA ARG A 8 5.85 -1.65 11.35
C ARG A 8 6.91 -1.97 10.31
N LEU A 9 7.35 -3.23 10.29
CA LEU A 9 8.41 -3.75 9.41
C LEU A 9 9.82 -3.14 9.65
N LEU A 10 9.98 -2.18 10.56
CA LEU A 10 11.31 -1.70 10.96
C LEU A 10 11.97 -2.70 11.93
N PRO A 11 13.32 -2.72 12.02
CA PRO A 11 14.03 -3.60 12.95
C PRO A 11 13.62 -3.41 14.42
N VAL A 12 13.75 -4.48 15.22
CA VAL A 12 13.50 -4.41 16.68
C VAL A 12 14.63 -3.77 17.47
N ASP A 13 15.86 -3.84 16.97
CA ASP A 13 17.03 -3.18 17.58
C ASP A 13 16.85 -1.65 17.55
N PRO A 14 16.98 -0.94 18.69
CA PRO A 14 16.73 0.49 18.75
C PRO A 14 17.61 1.33 17.84
N SER A 15 18.89 0.95 17.68
CA SER A 15 19.84 1.71 16.87
C SER A 15 19.54 1.56 15.38
N ALA A 16 19.26 0.33 14.95
CA ALA A 16 18.87 0.02 13.58
C ALA A 16 17.50 0.62 13.23
N ARG A 17 16.53 0.58 14.16
CA ARG A 17 15.21 1.19 13.96
C ARG A 17 15.31 2.69 13.75
N LYS A 18 16.12 3.39 14.56
CA LYS A 18 16.34 4.84 14.42
C LYS A 18 16.88 5.18 13.04
N LEU A 19 17.85 4.41 12.54
CA LEU A 19 18.39 4.60 11.21
C LEU A 19 17.35 4.30 10.11
N ALA A 20 16.62 3.20 10.23
CA ALA A 20 15.59 2.82 9.27
C ALA A 20 14.45 3.86 9.21
N ARG A 21 14.01 4.38 10.36
CA ARG A 21 13.06 5.49 10.46
C ARG A 21 13.57 6.72 9.73
N ALA A 22 14.80 7.15 10.02
CA ALA A 22 15.38 8.32 9.36
C ALA A 22 15.48 8.16 7.84
N LEU A 23 15.80 6.96 7.34
CA LEU A 23 15.84 6.69 5.90
C LEU A 23 14.43 6.69 5.29
N TYR A 24 13.46 6.03 5.93
CA TYR A 24 12.07 6.01 5.48
C TYR A 24 11.48 7.42 5.39
N ASP A 25 11.73 8.27 6.39
CA ASP A 25 11.21 9.64 6.43
C ASP A 25 11.74 10.50 5.26
N THR A 26 12.86 10.13 4.63
CA THR A 26 13.36 10.83 3.43
C THR A 26 12.65 10.43 2.13
N VAL A 27 11.92 9.30 2.12
CA VAL A 27 11.33 8.72 0.90
C VAL A 27 9.83 8.46 1.01
N ALA A 28 9.23 8.53 2.20
CA ALA A 28 7.83 8.17 2.44
C ALA A 28 6.83 8.94 1.57
N ASP A 29 7.13 10.22 1.29
CA ASP A 29 6.29 11.12 0.49
C ASP A 29 6.75 11.22 -0.98
N ALA A 30 7.71 10.40 -1.40
CA ALA A 30 8.15 10.39 -2.79
C ALA A 30 7.02 9.88 -3.72
N PRO A 31 6.91 10.40 -4.96
CA PRO A 31 5.93 9.89 -5.91
C PRO A 31 6.12 8.40 -6.19
N ILE A 32 5.01 7.66 -6.22
CA ILE A 32 5.02 6.25 -6.60
C ILE A 32 5.24 6.15 -8.11
N ILE A 33 6.31 5.46 -8.52
CA ILE A 33 6.55 5.07 -9.90
C ILE A 33 6.15 3.60 -10.03
N SER A 34 5.04 3.31 -10.73
CA SER A 34 4.54 1.97 -11.00
C SER A 34 4.68 1.66 -12.50
N PRO A 35 5.84 1.16 -12.96
CA PRO A 35 6.14 1.00 -14.39
C PRO A 35 5.47 -0.23 -15.02
N HIS A 36 4.84 -1.09 -14.22
CA HIS A 36 4.15 -2.30 -14.67
C HIS A 36 2.97 -2.61 -13.74
N GLY A 37 1.79 -2.87 -14.32
CA GLY A 37 0.57 -3.15 -13.59
C GLY A 37 -0.58 -3.57 -14.51
N HIS A 38 -1.70 -3.94 -13.90
CA HIS A 38 -2.89 -4.47 -14.59
C HIS A 38 -4.20 -3.84 -14.10
N THR A 39 -4.17 -2.59 -13.63
CA THR A 39 -5.39 -1.86 -13.29
C THR A 39 -6.22 -1.59 -14.55
N ASP A 40 -7.56 -1.57 -14.44
CA ASP A 40 -8.43 -1.30 -15.59
C ASP A 40 -8.35 0.20 -15.94
N PRO A 41 -7.92 0.58 -17.16
CA PRO A 41 -7.82 1.98 -17.57
C PRO A 41 -9.16 2.72 -17.55
N ARG A 42 -10.30 2.02 -17.66
CA ARG A 42 -11.63 2.65 -17.63
C ARG A 42 -11.95 3.31 -16.30
N TRP A 43 -11.38 2.83 -15.20
CA TRP A 43 -11.55 3.45 -13.87
C TRP A 43 -11.15 4.93 -13.90
N PHE A 44 -10.05 5.25 -14.59
CA PHE A 44 -9.55 6.61 -14.69
C PHE A 44 -10.25 7.43 -15.78
N ALA A 45 -10.68 6.78 -16.87
CA ALA A 45 -11.36 7.45 -17.97
C ALA A 45 -12.80 7.86 -17.63
N GLU A 46 -13.54 7.00 -16.94
CA GLU A 46 -14.96 7.21 -16.63
C GLU A 46 -15.18 7.78 -15.22
N ASN A 47 -14.23 7.57 -14.30
CA ASN A 47 -14.31 8.00 -12.91
C ASN A 47 -15.62 7.57 -12.21
N ALA A 48 -16.15 6.41 -12.59
CA ALA A 48 -17.31 5.81 -11.94
C ALA A 48 -16.92 5.25 -10.57
N ALA A 49 -17.83 5.38 -9.60
CA ALA A 49 -17.63 4.77 -8.28
C ALA A 49 -17.66 3.24 -8.38
N PHE A 50 -16.83 2.56 -7.60
CA PHE A 50 -16.96 1.11 -7.40
C PHE A 50 -18.30 0.80 -6.73
N PRO A 51 -19.01 -0.26 -7.16
CA PRO A 51 -20.37 -0.52 -6.69
C PRO A 51 -20.42 -0.99 -5.23
N ASP A 52 -19.41 -1.72 -4.77
CA ASP A 52 -19.29 -2.21 -3.39
C ASP A 52 -17.85 -2.65 -3.05
N PRO A 53 -17.53 -2.88 -1.76
CA PRO A 53 -16.19 -3.32 -1.35
C PRO A 53 -15.78 -4.70 -1.85
N ALA A 54 -16.72 -5.63 -2.07
CA ALA A 54 -16.39 -6.97 -2.53
C ALA A 54 -15.90 -6.95 -3.98
N GLN A 55 -16.53 -6.13 -4.84
CA GLN A 55 -16.13 -5.91 -6.23
C GLN A 55 -14.75 -5.22 -6.35
N LEU A 56 -14.33 -4.44 -5.35
CA LEU A 56 -13.03 -3.79 -5.33
C LEU A 56 -11.93 -4.67 -4.71
N PHE A 57 -12.18 -5.24 -3.53
CA PHE A 57 -11.13 -5.88 -2.72
C PHE A 57 -11.11 -7.40 -2.77
N VAL A 58 -12.26 -8.06 -3.00
CA VAL A 58 -12.38 -9.53 -2.89
C VAL A 58 -12.41 -10.17 -4.26
N THR A 59 -13.45 -9.90 -5.06
CA THR A 59 -13.69 -10.53 -6.36
C THR A 59 -12.50 -10.49 -7.33
N PRO A 60 -11.75 -9.37 -7.48
CA PRO A 60 -10.63 -9.32 -8.43
C PRO A 60 -9.32 -9.87 -7.87
N ASP A 61 -9.18 -10.01 -6.55
CA ASP A 61 -7.92 -10.40 -5.90
C ASP A 61 -7.88 -11.90 -5.59
N HIS A 62 -7.24 -12.65 -6.47
CA HIS A 62 -7.06 -14.09 -6.32
C HIS A 62 -6.17 -14.49 -5.14
N TYR A 63 -5.43 -13.58 -4.48
CA TYR A 63 -4.72 -13.90 -3.24
C TYR A 63 -5.68 -14.01 -2.04
N ALA A 64 -6.85 -13.35 -2.08
CA ALA A 64 -7.79 -13.32 -0.97
C ALA A 64 -8.64 -14.60 -0.83
N PHE A 65 -8.83 -15.35 -1.92
CA PHE A 65 -9.75 -16.51 -1.95
C PHE A 65 -9.20 -17.76 -2.65
N ARG A 66 -7.88 -17.81 -2.88
CA ARG A 66 -7.19 -19.02 -3.37
C ARG A 66 -7.22 -20.16 -2.35
#